data_AF-A0A1H2Z0J4-F1
#
_entry.id   AF-A0A1H2Z0J4-F1
#
_cell.length_a   1.000
_cell.length_b   1.000
_cell.length_c   1.000
_cell.angle_alpha   90.00
_cell.angle_beta   90.00
_cell.angle_gamma   90.00
#
_symmetry.space_group_name_H-M   'P 1'
#
loop_
_entity.id
_entity.type
_entity.pdbx_description
1 polymer ?
#
loop_
_entity_poly.entity_id
_entity_poly.type
_entity_poly.pdbx_seq_one_letter_code
_entity_poly.pdbx_strand_id
1 'polypeptide(L)'
;MGVIVARAPGWLKDTVGFMSVFSDFTIALLLQLLIVWLYTQTQILFAETASVNGEEALLLPAISIIWVPLMYVIRTVSLQVTQVLSEDYILLAKAKGLTKKEIYSNHVVRNVLPFLRADLGKIASIMLGNLMVIEYLFRSPGFTYFLANSGNRDYSILANTLFGFLLLYLVTYLILHLLNYVLKRRYAVD
;
A
#
# COMPACT_ATOMS: atom_id res chain seq x y z
N MET A 1 -8.96 10.40 0.51
CA MET A 1 -9.99 9.42 0.08
C MET A 1 -10.58 8.60 1.24
N GLY A 2 -9.79 8.08 2.20
CA GLY A 2 -10.34 7.29 3.34
C GLY A 2 -11.46 7.98 4.15
N VAL A 3 -11.32 9.29 4.43
CA VAL A 3 -12.36 10.08 5.13
C VAL A 3 -13.64 10.23 4.28
N ILE A 4 -13.52 10.22 2.95
CA ILE A 4 -14.65 10.32 2.03
C ILE A 4 -15.40 8.99 1.98
N VAL A 5 -14.68 7.87 1.94
CA VAL A 5 -15.27 6.51 2.00
C VAL A 5 -15.95 6.26 3.34
N ALA A 6 -15.43 6.81 4.44
CA ALA A 6 -16.09 6.74 5.74
C ALA A 6 -17.48 7.38 5.75
N ARG A 7 -17.68 8.42 4.94
CA ARG A 7 -18.93 9.17 4.78
C ARG A 7 -19.84 8.60 3.70
N ALA A 8 -19.31 7.71 2.87
CA ALA A 8 -20.06 7.15 1.76
C ALA A 8 -21.11 6.14 2.23
N PRO A 9 -22.16 5.91 1.43
CA PRO A 9 -23.22 4.97 1.79
C PRO A 9 -22.66 3.54 1.90
N GLY A 10 -23.37 2.66 2.60
CA GLY A 10 -22.90 1.29 2.90
C GLY A 10 -22.33 0.56 1.68
N TRP A 11 -22.99 0.68 0.53
CA TRP A 11 -22.52 0.09 -0.73
C TRP A 11 -21.11 0.51 -1.13
N LEU A 12 -20.67 1.74 -0.87
CA LEU A 12 -19.31 2.18 -1.21
C LEU A 12 -18.25 1.61 -0.23
N LYS A 13 -18.64 1.35 1.01
CA LYS A 13 -17.77 0.66 1.99
C LYS A 13 -17.66 -0.81 1.62
N ASP A 14 -18.76 -1.41 1.18
CA ASP A 14 -18.82 -2.79 0.72
C ASP A 14 -18.06 -2.99 -0.58
N THR A 15 -18.10 -2.04 -1.53
CA THR A 15 -17.27 -2.12 -2.75
C THR A 15 -15.79 -1.97 -2.46
N VAL A 16 -15.37 -1.09 -1.56
CA VAL A 16 -13.96 -1.00 -1.13
C VAL A 16 -13.55 -2.27 -0.38
N GLY A 17 -14.45 -2.83 0.43
CA GLY A 17 -14.25 -4.13 1.08
C GLY A 17 -14.06 -5.26 0.06
N PHE A 18 -14.94 -5.32 -0.95
CA PHE A 18 -14.88 -6.27 -2.05
C PHE A 18 -13.62 -6.09 -2.90
N MET A 19 -13.21 -4.84 -3.18
CA MET A 19 -11.96 -4.52 -3.87
C MET A 19 -10.74 -5.02 -3.10
N SER A 20 -10.78 -5.01 -1.76
CA SER A 20 -9.71 -5.58 -0.92
C SER A 20 -9.66 -7.11 -0.91
N VAL A 21 -10.69 -7.80 -1.41
CA VAL A 21 -10.68 -9.26 -1.59
C VAL A 21 -9.80 -9.66 -2.77
N PHE A 22 -9.69 -8.79 -3.77
CA PHE A 22 -8.76 -9.01 -4.87
C PHE A 22 -7.32 -8.83 -4.35
N SER A 23 -6.58 -9.94 -4.32
CA SER A 23 -5.16 -9.97 -3.98
C SER A 23 -4.34 -9.21 -5.03
N ASP A 24 -3.16 -8.73 -4.66
CA ASP A 24 -2.27 -7.96 -5.54
C ASP A 24 -1.94 -8.72 -6.83
N PHE A 25 -1.72 -10.03 -6.70
CA PHE A 25 -1.52 -10.93 -7.83
C PHE A 25 -2.70 -10.92 -8.82
N THR A 26 -3.93 -10.91 -8.31
CA THR A 26 -5.13 -10.91 -9.15
C THR A 26 -5.26 -9.62 -9.94
N ILE A 27 -4.96 -8.47 -9.31
CA ILE A 27 -4.98 -7.17 -9.99
C ILE A 27 -3.86 -7.07 -11.00
N ALA A 28 -2.66 -7.50 -10.64
CA ALA A 28 -1.51 -7.50 -11.54
C ALA A 28 -1.79 -8.39 -12.78
N LEU A 29 -2.39 -9.57 -12.57
CA LEU A 29 -2.81 -10.48 -13.65
C LEU A 29 -3.92 -9.87 -14.51
N LEU A 30 -4.95 -9.27 -13.90
CA LEU A 30 -6.03 -8.60 -14.63
C LEU A 30 -5.51 -7.41 -15.45
N LEU A 31 -4.60 -6.62 -14.90
CA LEU A 31 -3.93 -5.53 -15.62
C LEU A 31 -3.13 -6.08 -16.80
N GLN A 32 -2.37 -7.15 -16.59
CA GLN A 32 -1.61 -7.78 -17.66
C GLN A 32 -2.52 -8.33 -18.77
N LEU A 33 -3.62 -9.00 -18.43
CA LEU A 33 -4.62 -9.47 -19.39
C LEU A 33 -5.29 -8.32 -20.15
N LEU A 34 -5.66 -7.24 -19.45
CA LEU A 34 -6.29 -6.07 -20.04
C LEU A 34 -5.36 -5.42 -21.07
N ILE A 35 -4.07 -5.35 -20.78
CA ILE A 35 -3.12 -4.74 -21.71
C ILE A 35 -2.81 -5.66 -22.90
N VAL A 36 -2.66 -6.97 -22.69
CA VAL A 36 -2.54 -7.93 -23.81
C VAL A 36 -3.77 -7.82 -24.73
N TRP A 37 -4.96 -7.71 -24.13
CA TRP A 37 -6.20 -7.50 -24.89
C TRP A 37 -6.22 -6.15 -25.64
N LEU A 38 -5.86 -5.05 -24.99
CA LEU A 38 -5.73 -3.73 -25.65
C LEU A 38 -4.71 -3.76 -26.79
N TYR A 39 -3.56 -4.41 -26.58
CA TYR A 39 -2.50 -4.56 -27.56
C TYR A 39 -3.00 -5.31 -28.81
N THR A 40 -3.75 -6.39 -28.62
CA THR A 40 -4.34 -7.14 -29.75
C THR A 40 -5.36 -6.34 -30.56
N GLN A 41 -6.03 -5.35 -29.95
CA GLN A 41 -7.05 -4.53 -30.62
C GLN A 41 -6.52 -3.23 -31.25
N THR A 42 -5.50 -2.62 -30.65
CA THR A 42 -5.05 -1.28 -31.03
C THR A 42 -3.70 -1.23 -31.71
N GLN A 43 -2.87 -2.30 -31.64
CA GLN A 43 -1.49 -2.32 -32.15
C GLN A 43 -0.62 -1.13 -31.67
N ILE A 44 -1.09 -0.38 -30.67
CA ILE A 44 -0.44 0.76 -30.05
C ILE A 44 -0.23 0.37 -28.58
N LEU A 45 1.03 0.22 -28.19
CA LEU A 45 1.43 0.00 -26.80
C LEU A 45 1.28 1.32 -26.04
N PHE A 46 0.11 1.55 -25.43
CA PHE A 46 -0.06 2.68 -24.50
C PHE A 46 0.82 2.57 -23.25
N ALA A 47 1.38 1.39 -23.00
CA ALA A 47 2.49 1.12 -22.10
C ALA A 47 3.20 -0.16 -22.59
N GLU A 48 4.52 -0.12 -22.79
CA GLU A 48 5.30 -1.31 -23.15
C GLU A 48 5.17 -2.39 -22.05
N THR A 49 4.27 -3.37 -22.22
CA THR A 49 4.11 -4.48 -21.24
C THR A 49 5.22 -5.51 -21.24
N ALA A 50 6.19 -5.35 -22.12
CA ALA A 50 7.47 -6.00 -22.11
C ALA A 50 8.26 -5.18 -23.11
N SER A 51 9.45 -4.73 -22.73
CA SER A 51 10.43 -4.12 -23.64
C SER A 51 10.48 -4.94 -24.92
N VAL A 52 9.87 -4.43 -25.99
CA VAL A 52 10.26 -4.81 -27.33
C VAL A 52 11.35 -3.86 -27.81
N ASN A 53 11.44 -2.63 -27.26
CA ASN A 53 12.40 -1.61 -27.71
C ASN A 53 13.23 -0.91 -26.63
N GLY A 54 13.30 -1.41 -25.39
CA GLY A 54 14.33 -0.98 -24.42
C GLY A 54 14.07 0.34 -23.68
N GLU A 55 12.84 0.87 -23.67
CA GLU A 55 12.45 1.90 -22.71
C GLU A 55 11.69 1.26 -21.54
N GLU A 56 12.18 1.45 -20.31
CA GLU A 56 11.64 0.78 -19.13
C GLU A 56 10.22 1.27 -18.79
N ALA A 57 9.21 0.42 -19.00
CA ALA A 57 7.83 0.71 -18.60
C ALA A 57 7.64 0.60 -17.07
N LEU A 58 8.14 1.59 -16.34
CA LEU A 58 8.10 1.67 -14.88
C LEU A 58 6.71 1.96 -14.30
N LEU A 59 5.80 2.52 -15.11
CA LEU A 59 4.48 2.96 -14.64
C LEU A 59 3.56 1.80 -14.24
N LEU A 60 3.61 0.69 -14.98
CA LEU A 60 2.73 -0.46 -14.76
C LEU A 60 3.05 -1.23 -13.47
N PRO A 61 4.31 -1.63 -13.21
CA PRO A 61 4.69 -2.22 -11.93
C PRO A 61 4.38 -1.28 -10.76
N ALA A 62 4.60 0.03 -10.92
CA ALA A 62 4.35 1.00 -9.86
C ALA A 62 2.86 1.06 -9.46
N ILE A 63 1.94 1.08 -10.44
CA ILE A 63 0.50 1.09 -10.17
C ILE A 63 0.05 -0.20 -9.48
N SER A 64 0.59 -1.35 -9.90
CA SER A 64 0.30 -2.62 -9.23
C SER A 64 0.77 -2.62 -7.78
N ILE A 65 2.01 -2.20 -7.51
CA ILE A 65 2.57 -2.16 -6.13
C ILE A 65 1.75 -1.25 -5.20
N ILE A 66 1.18 -0.15 -5.72
CA ILE A 66 0.49 0.85 -4.90
C ILE A 66 -0.95 0.43 -4.58
N TRP A 67 -1.58 -0.43 -5.39
CA TRP A 67 -3.02 -0.69 -5.28
C TRP A 67 -3.44 -1.31 -3.94
N VAL A 68 -2.79 -2.40 -3.53
CA VAL A 68 -3.11 -3.09 -2.27
C VAL A 68 -2.85 -2.24 -1.03
N PRO A 69 -1.68 -1.60 -0.84
CA PRO A 69 -1.46 -0.73 0.31
C PRO A 69 -2.44 0.47 0.31
N LEU A 70 -2.82 0.98 -0.87
CA LEU A 70 -3.82 2.04 -0.96
C LEU A 70 -5.20 1.57 -0.47
N MET A 71 -5.67 0.41 -0.92
CA MET A 71 -6.96 -0.15 -0.48
C MET A 71 -6.94 -0.49 1.01
N TYR A 72 -5.82 -1.02 1.51
CA TYR A 72 -5.61 -1.26 2.93
C TYR A 72 -5.75 0.04 3.73
N VAL A 73 -5.05 1.11 3.35
CA VAL A 73 -5.10 2.41 4.03
C VAL A 73 -6.52 3.00 4.00
N ILE A 74 -7.18 2.98 2.84
CA ILE A 74 -8.54 3.51 2.70
C ILE A 74 -9.51 2.78 3.64
N ARG A 75 -9.43 1.44 3.68
CA ARG A 75 -10.27 0.60 4.55
C ARG A 75 -10.00 0.88 6.02
N THR A 76 -8.74 0.85 6.42
CA THR A 76 -8.36 1.08 7.83
C THR A 76 -8.78 2.47 8.28
N VAL A 77 -8.52 3.52 7.48
CA VAL A 77 -8.94 4.88 7.80
C VAL A 77 -10.47 4.98 7.85
N SER A 78 -11.20 4.33 6.95
CA SER A 78 -12.66 4.34 6.96
C SER A 78 -13.26 3.71 8.23
N LEU A 79 -12.67 2.59 8.68
CA LEU A 79 -13.06 1.92 9.92
C LEU A 79 -12.78 2.81 11.14
N GLN A 80 -11.57 3.37 11.23
CA GLN A 80 -11.17 4.25 12.34
C GLN A 80 -12.02 5.52 12.39
N VAL A 81 -12.28 6.16 11.25
CA VAL A 81 -13.19 7.32 11.19
C VAL A 81 -14.60 6.95 11.64
N THR A 82 -15.10 5.78 11.25
CA THR A 82 -16.43 5.32 11.67
C THR A 82 -16.50 5.09 13.18
N GLN A 83 -15.46 4.47 13.77
CA GLN A 83 -15.34 4.28 15.22
C GLN A 83 -15.30 5.61 15.95
N VAL A 84 -14.46 6.54 15.50
CA VAL A 84 -14.36 7.88 16.10
C VAL A 84 -15.67 8.64 16.04
N LEU A 85 -16.42 8.55 14.93
CA LEU A 85 -17.70 9.23 14.79
C LEU A 85 -18.81 8.65 15.70
N SER A 86 -18.65 7.41 16.18
CA SER A 86 -19.57 6.78 17.15
C SER A 86 -19.26 7.09 18.61
N GLU A 87 -18.14 7.78 18.89
CA GLU A 87 -17.75 8.13 20.26
C GLU A 87 -18.61 9.28 20.84
N ASP A 88 -18.83 9.23 22.16
CA ASP A 88 -19.69 10.17 22.88
C ASP A 88 -19.17 11.62 22.83
N TYR A 89 -17.86 11.83 22.75
CA TYR A 89 -17.29 13.18 22.64
C TYR A 89 -17.66 13.87 21.31
N ILE A 90 -17.95 13.10 20.25
CA ILE A 90 -18.45 13.66 18.99
C ILE A 90 -19.91 14.08 19.13
N LEU A 91 -20.72 13.37 19.94
CA LEU A 91 -22.09 13.79 20.26
C LEU A 91 -22.07 15.11 21.05
N LEU A 92 -21.17 15.25 22.02
CA LEU A 92 -20.97 16.51 22.75
C LEU A 92 -20.51 17.64 21.82
N ALA A 93 -19.59 17.35 20.90
CA ALA A 93 -19.13 18.32 19.90
C ALA A 93 -20.28 18.82 19.01
N LYS A 94 -21.18 17.93 18.59
CA LYS A 94 -22.40 18.30 17.85
C LYS A 94 -23.36 19.12 18.70
N ALA A 95 -23.56 18.78 19.96
CA ALA A 95 -24.43 19.51 20.89
C ALA A 95 -23.92 20.95 21.17
N LYS A 96 -22.60 21.15 21.14
CA LYS A 96 -21.95 22.48 21.21
C LYS A 96 -22.13 23.33 19.94
N GLY A 97 -22.74 22.80 18.88
CA GLY A 97 -22.99 23.53 17.64
C GLY A 97 -21.80 23.58 16.68
N LEU A 98 -20.76 22.75 16.87
CA LEU A 98 -19.61 22.71 15.96
C LEU A 98 -20.03 22.27 14.56
N THR A 99 -19.48 22.93 13.55
CA THR A 99 -19.76 22.59 12.16
C THR A 99 -19.14 21.24 11.81
N LYS A 100 -19.72 20.53 10.83
CA LYS A 100 -19.19 19.25 10.36
C LYS A 100 -17.69 19.35 10.00
N LYS A 101 -17.26 20.45 9.36
CA LYS A 101 -15.85 20.66 8.97
C LYS A 101 -14.91 20.71 10.18
N GLU A 102 -15.29 21.40 11.25
CA GLU A 102 -14.49 21.50 12.48
C GLU A 102 -14.38 20.15 13.21
N ILE A 103 -15.49 19.39 13.25
CA ILE A 103 -15.48 18.04 13.82
C ILE A 103 -14.50 17.14 13.04
N TYR A 104 -14.55 17.15 11.71
CA TYR A 104 -13.65 16.33 10.91
C TYR A 104 -12.17 16.75 11.04
N SER A 105 -11.87 18.04 10.89
CA SER A 105 -10.49 18.53 10.94
C SER A 105 -9.85 18.37 12.31
N ASN A 106 -10.56 18.79 13.37
CA ASN A 106 -9.93 18.94 14.68
C ASN A 106 -10.10 17.70 15.57
N HIS A 107 -11.18 16.94 15.40
CA HIS A 107 -11.48 15.77 16.26
C HIS A 107 -11.18 14.47 15.51
N VAL A 108 -11.78 14.27 14.34
CA VAL A 108 -11.65 13.00 13.60
C VAL A 108 -10.21 12.80 13.08
N VAL A 109 -9.66 13.75 12.33
CA VAL A 109 -8.31 13.59 11.74
C VAL A 109 -7.25 13.47 12.82
N ARG A 110 -7.33 14.27 13.89
CA ARG A 110 -6.39 14.21 15.01
C ARG A 110 -6.40 12.86 15.71
N ASN A 111 -7.57 12.23 15.85
CA ASN A 111 -7.71 10.94 16.52
C ASN A 111 -7.35 9.73 15.62
N VAL A 112 -7.46 9.87 14.30
CA VAL A 112 -7.11 8.80 13.34
C VAL A 112 -5.61 8.83 12.98
N LEU A 113 -4.94 9.98 13.08
CA LEU A 113 -3.53 10.13 12.72
C LEU A 113 -2.57 9.17 13.45
N PRO A 114 -2.73 8.89 14.77
CA PRO A 114 -1.89 7.91 15.47
C PRO A 114 -2.00 6.49 14.88
N PHE A 115 -3.21 6.07 14.49
CA PHE A 115 -3.43 4.76 13.86
C PHE A 115 -2.71 4.66 12.51
N LEU A 116 -2.81 5.69 11.68
CA LEU A 116 -2.13 5.70 10.38
C LEU A 116 -0.60 5.59 10.55
N ARG A 117 -0.04 6.22 11.59
CA ARG A 117 1.39 6.14 11.90
C ARG A 117 1.80 4.74 12.34
N ALA A 118 1.01 4.09 13.20
CA ALA A 118 1.29 2.72 13.63
C ALA A 118 1.29 1.73 12.46
N ASP A 119 0.43 1.95 11.47
CA ASP A 119 0.29 1.09 10.30
C ASP A 119 1.37 1.29 9.22
N LEU A 120 2.21 2.33 9.30
CA LEU A 120 3.27 2.57 8.29
C LEU A 120 4.22 1.39 8.13
N GLY A 121 4.63 0.76 9.24
CA GLY A 121 5.50 -0.41 9.20
C GLY A 121 4.82 -1.61 8.52
N LYS A 122 3.52 -1.78 8.76
CA LYS A 122 2.73 -2.84 8.13
C LYS A 122 2.56 -2.61 6.63
N ILE A 123 2.31 -1.37 6.22
CA ILE A 123 2.23 -0.98 4.81
C ILE A 123 3.56 -1.27 4.09
N ALA A 124 4.69 -0.92 4.70
CA ALA A 124 6.01 -1.21 4.15
C ALA A 124 6.25 -2.72 3.99
N SER A 125 5.88 -3.53 4.99
CA SER A 125 5.99 -5.00 4.90
C SER A 125 5.11 -5.60 3.81
N ILE A 126 3.88 -5.08 3.63
CA ILE A 126 2.98 -5.51 2.55
C ILE A 126 3.62 -5.21 1.19
N MET A 127 4.15 -4.01 1.00
CA MET A 127 4.82 -3.62 -0.25
C MET A 127 6.02 -4.50 -0.57
N LEU A 128 6.87 -4.79 0.42
CA LEU A 128 8.04 -5.66 0.25
C LEU A 128 7.64 -7.10 -0.08
N GLY A 129 6.59 -7.64 0.54
CA GLY A 129 6.08 -8.98 0.23
C GLY A 129 5.54 -9.10 -1.19
N ASN A 130 4.87 -8.05 -1.68
CA ASN A 130 4.25 -8.05 -3.01
C ASN A 130 5.26 -7.77 -4.14
N LEU A 131 6.41 -7.18 -3.83
CA LEU A 131 7.45 -6.86 -4.80
C LEU A 131 7.88 -8.10 -5.61
N MET A 132 8.03 -9.26 -4.96
CA MET A 132 8.43 -10.51 -5.59
C MET A 132 7.47 -10.96 -6.71
N VAL A 133 6.17 -10.90 -6.41
CA VAL A 133 5.13 -11.31 -7.36
C VAL A 133 5.15 -10.39 -8.59
N ILE A 134 5.33 -9.09 -8.36
CA ILE A 134 5.29 -8.07 -9.41
C ILE A 134 6.55 -8.13 -10.29
N GLU A 135 7.73 -8.32 -9.71
CA GLU A 135 8.97 -8.52 -10.47
C GLU A 135 8.87 -9.73 -11.40
N TYR A 136 8.30 -10.84 -10.92
CA TYR A 136 8.10 -12.05 -11.73
C TYR A 136 7.07 -11.84 -12.85
N LEU A 137 5.94 -11.21 -12.53
CA LEU A 137 4.81 -11.05 -13.45
C LEU A 137 5.09 -10.06 -14.59
N PHE A 138 5.83 -8.98 -14.29
CA PHE A 138 6.21 -7.95 -15.26
C PHE A 138 7.61 -8.15 -15.87
N ARG A 139 8.32 -9.24 -15.51
CA ARG A 139 9.71 -9.49 -15.92
C ARG A 139 10.64 -8.28 -15.71
N SER A 140 10.39 -7.53 -14.65
CA SER A 140 11.20 -6.37 -14.29
C SER A 140 12.44 -6.85 -13.52
N PRO A 141 13.67 -6.46 -13.93
CA PRO A 141 14.88 -6.88 -13.25
C PRO A 141 14.96 -6.23 -11.87
N GLY A 142 14.59 -7.00 -10.85
CA GLY A 142 14.66 -6.59 -9.45
C GLY A 142 15.34 -7.63 -8.57
N PHE A 143 15.11 -7.53 -7.26
CA PHE A 143 15.81 -8.36 -6.26
C PHE A 143 15.57 -9.85 -6.47
N THR A 144 14.31 -10.23 -6.69
CA THR A 144 13.89 -11.61 -6.92
C THR A 144 14.50 -12.16 -8.19
N TYR A 145 14.63 -11.33 -9.22
CA TYR A 145 15.28 -11.71 -10.48
C TYR A 145 16.76 -12.03 -10.27
N PHE A 146 17.49 -11.20 -9.51
CA PHE A 146 18.87 -11.48 -9.12
C PHE A 146 18.99 -12.77 -8.31
N LEU A 147 18.09 -13.01 -7.36
CA LEU A 147 18.03 -14.24 -6.57
C LEU A 147 17.82 -15.48 -7.44
N ALA A 148 16.82 -15.45 -8.31
CA ALA A 148 16.45 -16.56 -9.19
C ALA A 148 17.58 -16.89 -10.18
N ASN A 149 18.28 -15.88 -10.69
CA ASN A 149 19.40 -16.07 -11.61
C ASN A 149 20.67 -16.59 -10.89
N SER A 150 20.90 -16.15 -9.64
CA SER A 150 22.06 -16.55 -8.84
C SER A 150 21.97 -17.99 -8.34
N GLY A 151 20.76 -18.44 -7.98
CA GLY A 151 20.54 -19.81 -7.50
C GLY A 151 20.86 -20.91 -8.51
N ASN A 152 20.79 -20.59 -9.80
CA ASN A 152 21.14 -21.52 -10.88
C ASN A 152 22.64 -21.62 -11.15
N ARG A 153 23.44 -20.66 -10.64
CA ARG A 153 24.86 -20.56 -10.96
C ARG A 153 25.76 -21.02 -9.82
N ASP A 154 25.51 -20.56 -8.59
CA ASP A 154 26.27 -20.96 -7.40
C ASP A 154 25.46 -20.75 -6.11
N TYR A 155 25.33 -21.80 -5.31
CA TYR A 155 24.63 -21.74 -4.01
C TYR A 155 25.25 -20.72 -3.04
N SER A 156 26.58 -20.55 -3.07
CA SER A 156 27.30 -19.60 -2.22
C SER A 156 26.96 -18.14 -2.52
N ILE A 157 26.73 -17.80 -3.80
CA ILE A 157 26.33 -16.44 -4.22
C ILE A 157 24.90 -16.16 -3.78
N LEU A 158 24.01 -17.13 -3.92
CA LEU A 158 22.64 -17.03 -3.42
C LEU A 158 22.60 -16.80 -1.90
N ALA A 159 23.38 -17.55 -1.13
CA ALA A 159 23.43 -17.41 0.33
C ALA A 159 23.94 -16.02 0.77
N ASN A 160 25.02 -15.53 0.17
CA ASN A 160 25.56 -14.19 0.45
C ASN A 160 24.57 -13.08 0.07
N THR A 161 23.85 -13.24 -1.04
CA THR A 161 22.83 -12.29 -1.48
C THR A 161 21.69 -12.25 -0.47
N LEU A 162 21.11 -13.40 -0.10
CA LEU A 162 20.06 -13.48 0.93
C LEU A 162 20.49 -12.84 2.25
N PHE A 163 21.72 -13.12 2.70
CA PHE A 163 22.25 -12.56 3.94
C PHE A 163 22.40 -11.03 3.88
N GLY A 164 22.91 -10.48 2.78
CA GLY A 164 23.01 -9.04 2.56
C GLY A 164 21.65 -8.34 2.58
N PHE A 165 20.63 -8.97 1.98
CA PHE A 165 19.27 -8.45 2.01
C PHE A 165 18.62 -8.54 3.38
N LEU A 166 18.87 -9.62 4.13
CA LEU A 166 18.40 -9.75 5.50
C LEU A 166 18.99 -8.66 6.40
N LEU A 167 20.26 -8.31 6.20
CA LEU A 167 20.90 -7.17 6.86
C LEU A 167 20.26 -5.83 6.46
N LEU A 168 20.01 -5.60 5.18
CA LEU A 168 19.37 -4.37 4.71
C LEU A 168 17.94 -4.23 5.26
N TYR A 169 17.18 -5.32 5.27
CA TYR A 169 15.84 -5.38 5.87
C TYR A 169 15.89 -5.09 7.37
N LEU A 170 16.87 -5.67 8.09
CA LEU A 170 17.05 -5.42 9.51
C LEU A 170 17.34 -3.93 9.79
N VAL A 171 18.23 -3.32 9.00
CA VAL A 171 18.56 -1.89 9.12
C VAL A 171 17.35 -1.01 8.86
N THR A 172 16.59 -1.26 7.78
CA THR A 172 15.38 -0.49 7.48
C THR A 172 14.29 -0.68 8.52
N TYR A 173 14.10 -1.90 9.02
CA TYR A 173 13.19 -2.19 10.13
C TYR A 173 13.56 -1.42 11.40
N LEU A 174 14.85 -1.42 11.77
CA LEU A 174 15.33 -0.66 12.93
C LEU A 174 15.11 0.84 12.76
N ILE A 175 15.38 1.40 11.58
CA ILE A 175 15.13 2.82 11.28
C ILE A 175 13.65 3.16 11.45
N LEU A 176 12.74 2.35 10.89
CA LEU A 176 11.31 2.56 11.00
C LEU A 176 10.84 2.44 12.45
N HIS A 177 11.36 1.47 13.20
CA HIS A 177 11.01 1.29 14.60
C HIS A 177 11.48 2.48 15.45
N LEU A 178 12.69 2.96 15.22
CA LEU A 178 13.26 4.11 15.94
C LEU A 178 12.52 5.41 15.59
N LEU A 179 12.17 5.62 14.32
CA LEU A 179 11.34 6.73 13.88
C LEU A 179 9.97 6.72 14.56
N ASN A 180 9.32 5.55 14.61
CA ASN A 180 8.05 5.38 15.32
C ASN A 180 8.18 5.61 16.83
N TYR A 181 9.27 5.15 17.45
CA TYR A 181 9.54 5.39 18.88
C TYR A 181 9.71 6.88 19.19
N VAL A 182 10.51 7.60 18.39
CA VAL A 182 10.72 9.05 18.53
C VAL A 182 9.42 9.82 18.31
N LEU A 183 8.65 9.45 17.28
CA LEU A 183 7.34 10.05 17.01
C LEU A 183 6.37 9.80 18.17
N LYS A 184 6.29 8.58 18.70
CA LYS A 184 5.43 8.26 19.85
C LYS A 184 5.80 9.12 21.07
N ARG A 185 7.09 9.28 21.35
CA ARG A 185 7.57 10.13 22.46
C ARG A 185 7.17 11.61 22.30
N ARG A 186 7.07 12.12 21.07
CA ARG A 186 6.73 13.52 20.80
C ARG A 186 5.23 13.83 20.91
N TYR A 187 4.36 12.83 20.75
CA TYR A 187 2.89 13.01 20.79
C TYR A 187 2.22 12.36 22.00
N ALA A 188 2.95 11.68 22.88
CA ALA A 188 2.44 11.14 24.14
C ALA A 188 2.39 12.19 25.28
N VAL A 189 2.43 13.48 24.96
CA VAL A 189 2.46 14.59 25.94
C VAL A 189 1.12 15.36 26.02
N ASP A 190 0.11 15.02 25.21
CA ASP A 190 -1.23 15.62 25.29
C ASP A 190 -2.31 14.57 25.57
#